data_AF-A0A542Q2U6-F1
#
_entry.id   AF-A0A542Q2U6-F1
#
_cell.length_a   1.000
_cell.length_b   1.000
_cell.length_c   1.000
_cell.angle_alpha   90.00
_cell.angle_beta   90.00
_cell.angle_gamma   90.00
#
_symmetry.space_group_name_H-M   'P 1'
#
loop_
_entity.id
_entity.type
_entity.pdbx_description
1 polymer ?
#
loop_
_entity_poly.entity_id
_entity_poly.type
_entity_poly.pdbx_seq_one_letter_code
_entity_poly.pdbx_strand_id
1 'polypeptide(L)'
;MEVCASYGIPHSQFTGAGDGRWSALDRAKAIAYLAYSRSLCESCGTRPEEWDEGEGGDRFAYVTETHRCIGCELIAMEQEQVPDGPEGRGVKVGLRPRKKA
;
A
#
# COMPACT_ATOMS: atom_id res chain seq x y z
N MET A 1 2.46 -5.65 13.24
CA MET A 1 2.12 -4.45 14.03
C MET A 1 1.20 -3.51 13.27
N GLU A 2 1.23 -3.46 11.94
CA GLU A 2 0.35 -2.61 11.12
C GLU A 2 -1.13 -2.67 11.51
N VAL A 3 -1.72 -3.87 11.51
CA VAL A 3 -3.12 -4.08 11.94
C VAL A 3 -3.37 -3.52 13.35
N CYS A 4 -2.50 -3.83 14.30
CA CYS A 4 -2.60 -3.34 15.68
C CYS A 4 -2.56 -1.81 15.75
N ALA A 5 -1.71 -1.17 14.94
CA ALA A 5 -1.60 0.28 14.87
C ALA A 5 -2.88 0.92 14.29
N SER A 6 -3.44 0.37 13.22
CA SER A 6 -4.68 0.87 12.59
C SER A 6 -5.88 0.81 13.52
N TYR A 7 -5.96 -0.21 14.38
CA TYR A 7 -7.07 -0.39 15.33
C TYR A 7 -6.77 0.14 16.75
N GLY A 8 -5.54 0.60 17.01
CA GLY A 8 -5.15 1.08 18.34
C GLY A 8 -5.15 0.00 19.44
N ILE A 9 -4.89 -1.26 19.09
CA ILE A 9 -4.95 -2.40 20.02
C ILE A 9 -3.55 -2.95 20.38
N PRO A 10 -3.36 -3.55 21.57
CA PRO A 10 -2.12 -4.25 21.92
C PRO A 10 -1.86 -5.44 20.98
N HIS A 11 -0.58 -5.72 20.68
CA HIS A 11 -0.19 -6.91 19.91
C HIS A 11 -0.64 -8.20 20.59
N SER A 12 -0.48 -8.28 21.91
CA SER A 12 -0.91 -9.44 22.71
C SER A 12 -2.40 -9.72 22.60
N GLN A 13 -3.25 -8.68 22.59
CA GLN A 13 -4.69 -8.82 22.35
C GLN A 13 -4.96 -9.35 20.94
N PHE A 14 -4.31 -8.79 19.92
CA PHE A 14 -4.47 -9.23 18.53
C PHE A 14 -4.10 -10.71 18.36
N THR A 15 -3.05 -11.19 19.03
CA THR A 15 -2.61 -12.59 18.96
C THR A 15 -3.35 -13.53 19.93
N GLY A 16 -4.35 -13.04 20.66
CA GLY A 16 -5.12 -13.84 21.63
C GLY A 16 -4.37 -14.22 22.92
N ALA A 17 -3.21 -13.59 23.18
CA ALA A 17 -2.39 -13.84 24.36
C ALA A 17 -2.59 -12.82 25.50
N GLY A 18 -3.30 -11.73 25.24
CA GLY A 18 -3.50 -10.62 26.17
C GLY A 18 -4.95 -10.42 26.61
N ASP A 19 -5.14 -9.70 27.72
CA ASP A 19 -6.44 -9.34 28.32
C ASP A 19 -6.97 -7.97 27.85
N GLY A 20 -6.37 -7.41 26.80
CA GLY A 20 -6.66 -6.07 26.28
C GLY A 20 -5.89 -4.95 26.95
N ARG A 21 -5.08 -5.22 27.99
CA ARG A 21 -4.17 -4.23 28.55
C ARG A 21 -2.85 -4.20 27.79
N TRP A 22 -2.27 -3.01 27.66
CA TRP A 22 -0.95 -2.84 27.09
C TRP A 22 0.12 -3.38 28.05
N SER A 23 0.79 -4.47 27.68
CA SER A 23 1.98 -4.94 28.38
C SER A 23 3.20 -4.06 28.07
N ALA A 24 4.30 -4.25 28.80
CA ALA A 24 5.57 -3.58 28.49
C ALA A 24 6.08 -3.96 27.08
N LEU A 25 5.92 -5.23 26.69
CA LEU A 25 6.32 -5.71 25.38
C LEU A 25 5.43 -5.13 24.27
N ASP A 26 4.13 -4.98 24.49
CA ASP A 26 3.23 -4.35 23.51
C ASP A 26 3.63 -2.91 23.22
N ARG A 27 3.94 -2.13 24.28
CA ARG A 27 4.42 -0.76 24.14
C ARG A 27 5.75 -0.70 23.40
N ALA A 28 6.70 -1.57 23.75
CA ALA A 28 7.99 -1.64 23.06
C ALA A 28 7.81 -1.91 21.57
N LYS A 29 6.95 -2.87 21.21
CA LYS A 29 6.63 -3.18 19.80
C LYS A 29 5.96 -1.99 19.09
N ALA A 30 5.05 -1.28 19.75
CA ALA A 30 4.39 -0.11 19.15
C ALA A 30 5.37 1.05 18.89
N ILE A 31 6.27 1.34 19.84
CA ILE A 31 7.31 2.35 19.66
C ILE A 31 8.27 1.95 18.54
N ALA A 32 8.73 0.70 18.52
CA ALA A 32 9.60 0.19 17.47
C ALA A 32 8.93 0.25 16.09
N TYR A 33 7.65 -0.12 16.02
CA TYR A 33 6.88 -0.02 14.78
C TYR A 33 6.70 1.42 14.32
N LEU A 34 6.46 2.38 15.23
CA LEU A 34 6.38 3.80 14.88
C LEU A 34 7.69 4.35 14.33
N ALA A 35 8.83 3.95 14.92
CA ALA A 35 10.15 4.32 14.43
C ALA A 35 10.38 3.73 13.02
N TYR A 36 10.08 2.44 12.85
CA TYR A 36 10.14 1.76 11.55
C TYR A 36 9.25 2.46 10.50
N SER A 37 7.98 2.72 10.80
CA SER A 37 7.05 3.32 9.84
C SER A 37 7.49 4.72 9.39
N ARG A 38 8.13 5.48 10.27
CA ARG A 38 8.68 6.82 9.94
C ARG A 38 9.98 6.76 9.13
N SER A 39 10.65 5.62 9.13
CA SER A 39 11.88 5.42 8.33
C SER A 39 11.59 5.07 6.87
N LEU A 40 10.36 4.67 6.54
CA LEU A 40 9.97 4.31 5.18
C LEU A 40 9.73 5.57 4.33
N CYS A 41 10.18 5.51 3.09
CA CYS A 41 9.84 6.51 2.08
C CYS A 41 8.33 6.50 1.80
N GLU A 42 7.68 7.67 1.87
CA GLU A 42 6.25 7.80 1.62
C GLU A 42 5.84 7.42 0.18
N SER A 43 6.77 7.50 -0.78
CA SER A 43 6.49 7.19 -2.18
C SER A 43 6.75 5.73 -2.55
N CYS A 44 7.86 5.13 -2.11
CA CYS A 44 8.27 3.79 -2.56
C CYS A 44 8.27 2.74 -1.43
N GLY A 45 8.10 3.14 -0.17
CA GLY A 45 8.00 2.22 0.97
C GLY A 45 9.31 1.57 1.39
N THR A 46 10.45 1.88 0.77
CA THR A 46 11.78 1.40 1.20
C THR A 46 12.41 2.34 2.22
N ARG A 47 13.37 1.85 3.01
CA ARG A 47 14.17 2.64 3.95
C ARG A 47 15.47 3.10 3.28
N PRO A 48 15.99 4.29 3.64
CA PRO A 48 17.29 4.75 3.15
C PRO A 48 18.45 3.77 3.40
N GLU A 49 18.47 3.12 4.56
CA GLU A 49 19.50 2.14 4.95
C GLU A 49 19.55 0.90 4.05
N GLU A 50 18.45 0.56 3.36
CA GLU A 50 18.41 -0.57 2.43
C GLU A 50 19.23 -0.30 1.16
N TRP A 51 19.53 0.96 0.87
CA TRP A 51 20.31 1.42 -0.29
C TRP A 51 21.76 1.77 0.04
N ASP A 52 22.11 1.89 1.33
CA ASP A 52 23.42 2.37 1.78
C ASP A 52 24.39 1.22 2.00
N GLU A 53 25.32 1.03 1.06
CA GLU A 53 26.37 0.00 1.13
C GLU A 53 27.27 0.16 2.38
N GLY A 54 27.41 1.37 2.93
CA GLY A 54 28.17 1.63 4.15
C GLY A 54 27.52 1.07 5.41
N GLU A 55 26.19 0.91 5.39
CA GLU A 55 25.37 0.34 6.47
C GLU A 55 24.94 -1.11 6.16
N GLY A 56 25.52 -1.73 5.11
CA GLY A 56 25.23 -3.11 4.70
C GLY A 56 24.03 -3.27 3.76
N GLY A 57 23.51 -2.17 3.21
CA GLY A 57 22.53 -2.16 2.12
C GLY A 57 23.16 -2.41 0.75
N ASP A 58 22.34 -2.35 -0.30
CA ASP A 58 22.78 -2.51 -1.69
C ASP A 58 22.03 -1.51 -2.58
N ARG A 59 22.75 -0.74 -3.39
CA ARG A 59 22.16 0.21 -4.33
C ARG A 59 21.28 -0.44 -5.40
N PHE A 60 21.39 -1.75 -5.58
CA PHE A 60 20.60 -2.60 -6.46
C PHE A 60 19.65 -3.54 -5.67
N ALA A 61 19.36 -3.24 -4.40
CA ALA A 61 18.48 -4.05 -3.54
C ALA A 61 17.08 -4.29 -4.14
N TYR A 62 16.61 -3.39 -5.02
CA TYR A 62 15.32 -3.50 -5.69
C TYR A 62 15.42 -3.18 -7.18
N VAL A 63 14.55 -3.81 -7.97
CA VAL A 63 14.35 -3.53 -9.40
C VAL A 63 12.92 -3.03 -9.64
N THR A 64 12.73 -2.20 -10.66
CA THR A 64 11.40 -1.74 -11.05
C THR A 64 10.64 -2.84 -11.76
N GLU A 65 9.43 -3.16 -11.30
CA GLU A 65 8.48 -4.03 -11.99
C GLU A 65 7.33 -3.21 -12.57
N THR A 66 6.96 -3.46 -13.83
CA THR A 66 5.81 -2.83 -14.47
C THR A 66 4.65 -3.81 -14.52
N HIS A 67 3.54 -3.50 -13.85
CA HIS A 67 2.33 -4.31 -13.88
C HIS A 67 1.24 -3.65 -14.75
N ARG A 68 0.67 -4.42 -15.68
CA ARG A 68 -0.47 -3.98 -16.51
C ARG A 68 -1.78 -4.38 -15.85
N CYS A 69 -2.58 -3.40 -15.45
CA CYS A 69 -3.94 -3.63 -14.97
C CYS A 69 -4.91 -3.73 -16.16
N ILE A 70 -5.44 -4.93 -16.42
CA ILE A 70 -6.39 -5.16 -17.52
C ILE A 70 -7.64 -4.27 -17.42
N GLY A 71 -8.13 -4.01 -16.20
CA GLY A 71 -9.28 -3.13 -16.01
C GLY A 71 -8.99 -1.68 -16.44
N CYS A 72 -7.85 -1.14 -16.02
CA CYS A 72 -7.42 0.20 -16.42
C CYS A 72 -7.16 0.28 -17.93
N GLU A 73 -6.60 -0.77 -18.50
CA GLU A 73 -6.43 -0.85 -19.95
C GLU A 73 -7.76 -0.82 -20.70
N LEU A 74 -8.74 -1.64 -20.30
CA LEU A 74 -10.06 -1.63 -20.93
C LEU A 74 -10.74 -0.26 -20.84
N ILE A 75 -10.57 0.44 -19.70
CA ILE A 75 -11.04 1.81 -19.55
C ILE A 75 -10.33 2.74 -20.55
N ALA A 76 -8.99 2.66 -20.64
CA ALA A 76 -8.22 3.49 -21.56
C ALA A 76 -8.63 3.24 -23.03
N MET A 77 -8.72 1.98 -23.45
CA MET A 77 -9.14 1.58 -24.79
C MET A 77 -10.54 2.10 -25.15
N GLU A 78 -11.49 2.05 -24.23
CA GLU A 78 -12.84 2.57 -24.48
C GLU A 78 -12.87 4.11 -24.41
N GLN A 79 -12.05 4.72 -23.56
CA GLN A 79 -11.93 6.18 -23.46
C GLN A 79 -11.34 6.78 -24.74
N GLU A 80 -10.44 6.08 -25.42
CA GLU A 80 -9.90 6.44 -26.74
C GLU A 80 -10.98 6.48 -27.84
N GLN A 81 -12.11 5.80 -27.65
CA GLN A 81 -13.25 5.82 -28.59
C GLN A 81 -14.22 6.98 -28.34
N VAL A 82 -14.08 7.71 -27.21
CA VAL A 82 -14.95 8.84 -26.89
C VAL A 82 -14.59 10.02 -27.80
N PRO A 83 -15.53 10.56 -28.60
CA PRO A 83 -15.25 11.68 -29.49
C PRO A 83 -14.80 12.94 -28.75
N ASP A 84 -13.88 13.69 -29.36
CA ASP A 84 -13.54 15.02 -28.89
C ASP A 84 -14.69 16.03 -29.10
N GLY A 85 -14.71 17.10 -28.32
CA GLY A 85 -15.68 18.19 -28.47
C GLY A 85 -16.97 18.01 -27.66
N PRO A 86 -18.07 18.69 -28.03
CA PRO A 86 -19.29 18.72 -27.23
C PRO A 86 -19.90 17.35 -26.94
N GLU A 87 -19.74 16.40 -27.87
CA GLU A 87 -20.31 15.05 -27.77
C GLU A 87 -19.61 14.18 -26.72
N GLY A 88 -18.31 14.38 -26.49
CA GLY A 88 -17.57 13.71 -25.42
C GLY A 88 -17.65 14.39 -24.07
N ARG A 89 -18.18 15.62 -23.98
CA ARG A 89 -18.22 16.36 -22.70
C ARG A 89 -19.11 15.64 -21.70
N GLY A 90 -18.54 15.30 -20.55
CA GLY A 90 -19.25 14.65 -19.45
C GLY A 90 -19.39 13.14 -19.59
N VAL A 91 -18.85 12.52 -20.66
CA VAL A 91 -18.77 11.07 -20.78
C VAL A 91 -17.71 10.53 -19.82
N LYS A 92 -18.04 9.48 -19.07
CA LYS A 92 -17.12 8.78 -18.17
C LYS A 92 -17.16 7.28 -18.44
N VAL A 93 -16.02 6.72 -18.80
CA VAL A 93 -15.84 5.28 -18.96
C VAL A 93 -15.61 4.62 -17.60
N GLY A 94 -16.27 3.49 -17.35
CA GLY A 94 -16.14 2.74 -16.10
C GLY A 94 -16.45 1.26 -16.29
N LEU A 95 -16.01 0.44 -15.33
CA LEU A 95 -16.20 -1.01 -15.35
C LEU A 95 -17.45 -1.41 -14.57
N ARG A 96 -18.17 -2.42 -15.08
CA ARG A 96 -19.25 -3.10 -14.36
C ARG A 96 -19.04 -4.62 -14.42
N PRO A 97 -19.43 -5.37 -13.37
CA PRO A 97 -19.38 -6.83 -13.41
C PRO A 97 -20.16 -7.38 -14.61
N ARG A 98 -19.62 -8.40 -15.26
CA ARG A 98 -20.35 -9.14 -16.29
C ARG A 98 -21.47 -9.91 -15.62
N LYS A 99 -22.73 -9.63 -15.99
CA LYS A 99 -23.85 -10.50 -15.60
C LYS A 99 -23.60 -11.87 -16.25
N LYS A 100 -23.62 -12.94 -15.46
CA LYS A 100 -23.63 -14.30 -16.01
C LYS A 100 -24.90 -14.43 -16.87
N ALA A 101 -24.74 -14.96 -18.08
CA ALA A 101 -25.86 -15.31 -18.96
C ALA A 101 -26.64 -16.48 -18.35
#